data_AF-A0A9X9AIX3-F1
#
_entry.id   AF-A0A9X9AIX3-F1
#
_cell.length_a   1.000
_cell.length_b   1.000
_cell.length_c   1.000
_cell.angle_alpha   90.00
_cell.angle_beta   90.00
_cell.angle_gamma   90.00
#
_symmetry.space_group_name_H-M   'P 1'
#
loop_
_entity.id
_entity.type
_entity.pdbx_description
1 polymer ?
#
loop_
_entity_poly.entity_id
_entity_poly.type
_entity_poly.pdbx_seq_one_letter_code
_entity_poly.pdbx_strand_id
1 'polypeptide(L)'
;MKDLIKQYNKTLRDLEKVKENAAEDELNIISGMISDIRYALEWMRTARRPNSERGIERRAAYQREKKVNPLLMQQYIRDKETQYEWEDEAEVTTISQWDRIRMEDALSTLTQQEKEIFVMYKVGMFTQEEIAENKKVSRRTVRTVLNRVDTKIAKQLSESLFCISG
;
A
#
# COMPACT_ATOMS: atom_id res chain seq x y z
N MET A 1 -30.75 -6.27 -19.48
CA MET A 1 -30.70 -4.93 -18.83
C MET A 1 -32.10 -4.32 -18.64
N LYS A 2 -32.98 -4.31 -19.66
CA LYS A 2 -34.37 -3.81 -19.53
C LYS A 2 -35.17 -4.52 -18.43
N ASP A 3 -35.01 -5.84 -18.27
CA ASP A 3 -35.71 -6.60 -17.23
C ASP A 3 -35.20 -6.30 -15.82
N LEU A 4 -33.91 -6.06 -15.67
CA LEU A 4 -33.29 -5.65 -14.40
C LEU A 4 -33.80 -4.27 -13.96
N ILE A 5 -33.90 -3.32 -14.90
CA ILE A 5 -34.51 -2.02 -14.64
C ILE A 5 -35.96 -2.19 -14.17
N LYS A 6 -36.76 -3.06 -14.79
CA LYS A 6 -38.14 -3.33 -14.34
C LYS A 6 -38.18 -3.88 -12.92
N GLN A 7 -37.31 -4.85 -12.59
CA GLN A 7 -37.21 -5.40 -11.24
C GLN A 7 -36.86 -4.32 -10.20
N TYR A 8 -35.87 -3.47 -10.49
CA TYR A 8 -35.45 -2.39 -9.59
C TYR A 8 -36.51 -1.29 -9.42
N ASN A 9 -37.31 -1.01 -10.45
CA ASN A 9 -38.45 -0.10 -10.31
C ASN A 9 -39.57 -0.72 -9.46
N LYS A 10 -39.74 -2.05 -9.49
CA LYS A 10 -40.70 -2.74 -8.63
C LYS A 10 -40.25 -2.66 -7.16
N THR A 11 -39.00 -3.00 -6.87
CA THR A 11 -38.45 -2.92 -5.52
C THR A 11 -38.46 -1.50 -4.96
N LEU A 12 -38.20 -0.49 -5.80
CA LEU A 12 -38.32 0.92 -5.40
C LEU A 12 -39.73 1.27 -4.92
N ARG A 13 -40.76 0.86 -5.68
CA ARG A 13 -42.17 1.09 -5.31
C ARG A 13 -42.56 0.36 -4.03
N ASP A 14 -42.07 -0.87 -3.86
CA ASP A 14 -42.34 -1.67 -2.67
C ASP A 14 -41.70 -1.01 -1.44
N LEU A 15 -40.47 -0.50 -1.54
CA LEU A 15 -39.80 0.22 -0.45
C LEU A 15 -40.44 1.57 -0.14
N GLU A 16 -40.93 2.31 -1.14
CA GLU A 16 -41.66 3.56 -0.91
C GLU A 16 -42.94 3.31 -0.10
N LYS A 17 -43.67 2.22 -0.35
CA LYS A 17 -44.84 1.81 0.46
C LYS A 17 -44.48 1.38 1.88
N VAL A 18 -43.36 0.67 2.04
CA VAL A 18 -42.88 0.27 3.37
C VAL A 18 -42.46 1.51 4.17
N LYS A 19 -41.83 2.50 3.51
CA LYS A 19 -41.43 3.77 4.14
C LYS A 19 -42.62 4.54 4.73
N GLU A 20 -43.79 4.53 4.07
CA GLU A 20 -44.99 5.22 4.57
C GLU A 20 -45.53 4.63 5.87
N ASN A 21 -45.26 3.34 6.16
CA ASN A 21 -45.79 2.63 7.32
C ASN A 21 -44.70 2.27 8.35
N ALA A 22 -43.46 2.71 8.14
CA ALA A 22 -42.31 2.32 8.96
C ALA A 22 -42.17 3.16 10.24
N ALA A 23 -41.62 2.53 11.27
CA ALA A 23 -41.26 3.20 12.52
C ALA A 23 -40.02 4.10 12.34
N GLU A 24 -39.84 5.07 13.23
CA GLU A 24 -38.83 6.13 13.10
C GLU A 24 -37.38 5.60 13.00
N ASP A 25 -37.07 4.51 13.71
CA ASP A 25 -35.75 3.85 13.65
C ASP A 25 -35.47 3.17 12.30
N GLU A 26 -36.51 2.66 11.63
CA GLU A 26 -36.39 1.96 10.35
C GLU A 26 -36.38 2.93 9.16
N LEU A 27 -36.89 4.15 9.34
CA LEU A 27 -36.95 5.17 8.28
C LEU A 27 -35.58 5.52 7.71
N ASN A 28 -34.55 5.57 8.54
CA ASN A 28 -33.18 5.85 8.10
C ASN A 28 -32.64 4.73 7.20
N ILE A 29 -32.88 3.48 7.60
CA ILE A 29 -32.44 2.30 6.87
C ILE A 29 -33.16 2.23 5.51
N ILE A 30 -34.48 2.36 5.52
CA ILE A 30 -35.30 2.30 4.30
C ILE A 30 -34.96 3.46 3.36
N SER A 31 -34.71 4.66 3.90
CA SER A 31 -34.27 5.81 3.08
C SER A 31 -32.89 5.60 2.45
N GLY A 32 -31.98 4.92 3.14
CA GLY A 32 -30.71 4.45 2.58
C GLY A 32 -30.93 3.48 1.42
N MET A 33 -31.75 2.45 1.63
CA MET A 33 -32.08 1.45 0.59
C MET A 33 -32.70 2.09 -0.66
N ILE A 34 -33.60 3.05 -0.48
CA ILE A 34 -34.20 3.81 -1.60
C ILE A 34 -33.14 4.61 -2.35
N SER A 35 -32.23 5.28 -1.63
CA SER A 35 -31.13 6.04 -2.24
C SER A 35 -30.23 5.14 -3.09
N ASP A 36 -29.89 3.95 -2.58
CA ASP A 36 -29.04 2.99 -3.28
C ASP A 36 -29.70 2.47 -4.57
N ILE A 37 -31.00 2.13 -4.52
CA ILE A 37 -31.74 1.66 -5.70
C ILE A 37 -31.87 2.76 -6.74
N ARG A 38 -32.11 4.01 -6.31
CA ARG A 38 -32.14 5.18 -7.22
C ARG A 38 -30.78 5.38 -7.88
N TYR A 39 -29.70 5.28 -7.11
CA TYR A 39 -28.33 5.35 -7.61
C TYR A 39 -28.03 4.27 -8.66
N ALA A 40 -28.42 3.02 -8.39
CA ALA A 40 -28.26 1.91 -9.33
C ALA A 40 -29.12 2.08 -10.61
N LEU A 41 -30.35 2.56 -10.48
CA LEU A 41 -31.23 2.84 -11.62
C LEU A 41 -30.66 3.93 -12.53
N GLU A 42 -30.05 4.98 -11.96
CA GLU A 42 -29.44 6.05 -12.73
C GLU A 42 -28.23 5.55 -13.53
N TRP A 43 -27.37 4.71 -12.91
CA TRP A 43 -26.29 4.00 -13.62
C TRP A 43 -26.82 3.15 -14.78
N MET A 44 -27.85 2.34 -14.54
CA MET A 44 -28.41 1.45 -15.59
C MET A 44 -29.06 2.21 -16.73
N ARG A 45 -29.57 3.43 -16.49
CA ARG A 45 -30.23 4.28 -17.51
C ARG A 45 -29.23 5.10 -18.32
N THR A 46 -28.26 5.71 -17.64
CA THR A 46 -27.35 6.69 -18.25
C THR A 46 -26.00 6.09 -18.62
N ALA A 47 -25.66 4.91 -18.09
CA ALA A 47 -24.33 4.31 -18.15
C ALA A 47 -23.20 5.26 -17.69
N ARG A 48 -23.55 6.25 -16.86
CA ARG A 48 -22.64 7.25 -16.30
C ARG A 48 -22.79 7.30 -14.79
N ARG A 49 -21.75 7.80 -14.12
CA ARG A 49 -21.77 8.00 -12.69
C ARG A 49 -22.88 9.00 -12.31
N PRO A 50 -23.84 8.61 -11.45
CA PRO A 50 -24.86 9.49 -10.90
C PRO A 50 -24.23 10.71 -10.23
N ASN A 51 -24.84 11.88 -10.40
CA ASN A 51 -24.36 13.18 -9.92
C ASN A 51 -23.02 13.68 -10.52
N SER A 52 -22.50 13.05 -11.57
CA SER A 52 -21.30 13.55 -12.27
C SER A 52 -21.70 14.29 -13.55
N GLU A 53 -21.53 15.61 -13.56
CA GLU A 53 -21.76 16.43 -14.78
C GLU A 53 -20.69 16.19 -15.85
N ARG A 54 -19.48 15.83 -15.43
CA ARG A 54 -18.31 15.64 -16.31
C ARG A 54 -18.03 14.15 -16.52
N GLY A 55 -17.62 13.79 -17.74
CA GLY A 55 -17.18 12.44 -18.04
C GLY A 55 -15.82 12.12 -17.44
N ILE A 56 -15.47 10.82 -17.44
CA ILE A 56 -14.23 10.30 -16.83
C ILE A 56 -12.96 10.81 -17.53
N GLU A 57 -13.09 11.30 -18.76
CA GLU A 57 -12.05 11.94 -19.55
C GLU A 57 -11.70 13.34 -19.06
N ARG A 58 -12.64 14.06 -18.42
CA ARG A 58 -12.44 15.41 -17.86
C ARG A 58 -12.28 15.38 -16.34
N ARG A 59 -11.23 14.70 -15.87
CA ARG A 59 -10.90 14.61 -14.45
C ARG A 59 -10.36 15.94 -13.90
N ALA A 60 -10.75 16.27 -12.68
CA ALA A 60 -10.17 17.40 -11.96
C ALA A 60 -8.67 17.19 -11.70
N ALA A 61 -7.92 18.27 -11.44
CA ALA A 61 -6.46 18.19 -11.21
C ALA A 61 -6.09 17.16 -10.13
N TYR A 62 -6.76 17.22 -8.97
CA TYR A 62 -6.56 16.29 -7.87
C TYR A 62 -6.90 14.82 -8.19
N GLN A 63 -7.74 14.56 -9.19
CA GLN A 63 -8.06 13.19 -9.65
C GLN A 63 -7.03 12.67 -10.67
N ARG A 64 -6.27 13.57 -11.30
CA ARG A 64 -5.18 13.24 -12.22
C ARG A 64 -3.87 13.00 -11.47
N GLU A 65 -3.65 13.77 -10.41
CA GLU A 65 -2.47 13.66 -9.56
C GLU A 65 -2.49 12.35 -8.75
N LYS A 66 -1.48 11.50 -8.96
CA LYS A 66 -1.17 10.38 -8.07
C LYS A 66 0.03 10.78 -7.23
N LYS A 67 -0.10 10.65 -5.91
CA LYS A 67 1.05 10.82 -5.02
C LYS A 67 2.02 9.68 -5.27
N VAL A 68 3.23 10.01 -5.70
CA VAL A 68 4.33 9.06 -5.90
C VAL A 68 5.47 9.49 -4.98
N ASN A 69 6.22 8.54 -4.43
CA ASN A 69 7.43 8.86 -3.70
C ASN A 69 8.44 9.49 -4.68
N PRO A 70 8.86 10.75 -4.46
CA PRO A 70 9.72 11.46 -5.41
C PRO A 70 11.05 10.74 -5.65
N LEU A 71 11.61 10.07 -4.63
CA LEU A 71 12.88 9.35 -4.75
C LEU A 71 12.72 8.10 -5.65
N LEU A 72 11.61 7.37 -5.52
CA LEU A 72 11.33 6.21 -6.38
C LEU A 72 11.11 6.63 -7.84
N MET A 73 10.45 7.77 -8.05
CA MET A 73 10.24 8.33 -9.40
C MET A 73 11.58 8.74 -10.03
N GLN A 74 12.44 9.42 -9.28
CA GLN A 74 13.77 9.84 -9.73
C GLN A 74 14.64 8.64 -10.10
N GLN A 75 14.64 7.57 -9.29
CA GLN A 75 15.35 6.33 -9.59
C GLN A 75 14.84 5.72 -10.90
N TYR A 76 13.52 5.57 -11.07
CA TYR A 76 12.96 4.92 -12.26
C TYR A 76 13.21 5.70 -13.57
N ILE A 77 13.18 7.03 -13.52
CA ILE A 77 13.44 7.88 -14.69
C ILE A 77 14.91 7.77 -15.08
N ARG A 78 15.83 7.94 -14.12
CA ARG A 78 17.26 8.00 -14.39
C ARG A 78 17.90 6.64 -14.67
N ASP A 79 17.32 5.54 -14.17
CA ASP A 79 17.72 4.16 -14.52
C ASP A 79 17.36 3.78 -15.97
N LYS A 80 16.52 4.59 -16.64
CA LYS A 80 16.04 4.34 -18.01
C LYS A 80 16.42 5.41 -19.02
N GLU A 81 17.02 6.53 -18.60
CA GLU A 81 17.33 7.64 -19.48
C GLU A 81 18.78 7.69 -19.94
N THR A 82 18.90 8.18 -21.16
CA THR A 82 20.08 8.32 -21.99
C THR A 82 21.14 9.14 -21.26
N GLN A 83 22.35 8.62 -21.10
CA GLN A 83 23.49 9.42 -20.61
C GLN A 83 23.68 10.63 -21.52
N TYR A 84 23.53 11.84 -20.97
CA TYR A 84 23.86 13.07 -21.68
C TYR A 84 25.33 13.41 -21.44
N GLU A 85 26.03 13.87 -22.49
CA GLU A 85 27.48 14.15 -22.46
C GLU A 85 27.91 15.20 -21.40
N TRP A 86 26.97 15.99 -20.88
CA TRP A 86 27.17 17.03 -19.88
C TRP A 86 26.73 16.63 -18.45
N GLU A 87 26.35 15.37 -18.22
CA GLU A 87 26.07 14.88 -16.87
C GLU A 87 27.37 14.44 -16.18
N ASP A 88 28.00 15.39 -15.45
CA ASP A 88 29.17 15.10 -14.59
C ASP A 88 28.78 14.51 -13.22
N GLU A 89 27.47 14.40 -12.93
CA GLU A 89 26.97 13.86 -11.67
C GLU A 89 27.12 12.34 -11.62
N ALA A 90 27.79 11.85 -10.57
CA ALA A 90 27.84 10.45 -10.22
C ALA A 90 26.44 9.83 -10.32
N GLU A 91 26.36 8.70 -11.02
CA GLU A 91 25.16 7.88 -11.16
C GLU A 91 24.42 7.83 -9.82
N VAL A 92 23.11 8.06 -9.87
CA VAL A 92 22.15 8.07 -8.76
C VAL A 92 22.56 7.11 -7.65
N THR A 93 22.28 7.47 -6.39
CA THR A 93 22.31 6.62 -5.17
C THR A 93 21.59 5.28 -5.39
N THR A 94 22.22 4.43 -6.17
CA THR A 94 21.88 3.07 -6.51
C THR A 94 22.90 2.28 -5.74
N ILE A 95 22.41 1.40 -4.89
CA ILE A 95 23.27 0.49 -4.15
C ILE A 95 24.05 -0.28 -5.20
N SER A 96 25.38 -0.07 -5.25
CA SER A 96 26.26 -0.70 -6.23
C SER A 96 26.08 -2.21 -6.15
N GLN A 97 26.37 -2.92 -7.24
CA GLN A 97 26.37 -4.39 -7.20
C GLN A 97 27.29 -4.90 -6.07
N TRP A 98 28.41 -4.23 -5.83
CA TRP A 98 29.30 -4.56 -4.73
C TRP A 98 28.66 -4.32 -3.36
N ASP A 99 27.93 -3.22 -3.19
CA ASP A 99 27.21 -2.94 -1.94
C ASP A 99 26.11 -3.97 -1.68
N ARG A 100 25.43 -4.45 -2.72
CA ARG A 100 24.44 -5.53 -2.59
C ARG A 100 25.10 -6.81 -2.11
N ILE A 101 26.23 -7.19 -2.69
CA ILE A 101 27.01 -8.35 -2.27
C ILE A 101 27.46 -8.21 -0.81
N ARG A 102 27.95 -7.03 -0.40
CA ARG A 102 28.32 -6.74 1.00
C ARG A 102 27.13 -6.88 1.95
N MET A 103 25.97 -6.35 1.57
CA MET A 103 24.75 -6.46 2.38
C MET A 103 24.27 -7.91 2.48
N GLU A 104 24.29 -8.67 1.38
CA GLU A 104 23.91 -10.08 1.36
C GLU A 104 24.85 -10.93 2.21
N ASP A 105 26.15 -10.70 2.10
CA ASP A 105 27.17 -11.38 2.90
C ASP A 105 26.99 -11.08 4.40
N ALA A 106 26.83 -9.81 4.77
CA ALA A 106 26.59 -9.40 6.15
C ALA A 106 25.33 -10.08 6.77
N LEU A 107 24.29 -10.30 5.96
CA LEU A 107 23.03 -10.90 6.40
C LEU A 107 23.00 -12.43 6.29
N SER A 108 23.99 -13.06 5.66
CA SER A 108 24.04 -14.51 5.40
C SER A 108 24.06 -15.36 6.67
N THR A 109 24.58 -14.82 7.77
CA THR A 109 24.74 -15.51 9.07
C THR A 109 23.47 -15.54 9.92
N LEU A 110 22.45 -14.79 9.52
CA LEU A 110 21.17 -14.67 10.24
C LEU A 110 20.23 -15.81 9.84
N THR A 111 19.47 -16.32 10.80
CA THR A 111 18.36 -17.22 10.48
C THR A 111 17.21 -16.46 9.82
N GLN A 112 16.30 -17.18 9.15
CA GLN A 112 15.14 -16.55 8.51
C GLN A 112 14.32 -15.69 9.49
N GLN A 113 14.10 -16.18 10.72
CA GLN A 113 13.36 -15.43 11.75
C GLN A 113 14.12 -14.20 12.25
N GLU A 114 15.45 -14.33 12.43
CA GLU A 114 16.33 -13.23 12.83
C GLU A 114 16.34 -12.12 11.77
N LYS A 115 16.49 -12.50 10.49
CA LYS A 115 16.45 -11.59 9.35
C LYS A 115 15.11 -10.86 9.25
N GLU A 116 14.01 -11.58 9.46
CA GLU A 116 12.67 -10.98 9.44
C GLU A 116 12.52 -9.90 10.51
N ILE A 117 12.84 -10.23 11.76
CA ILE A 117 12.77 -9.29 12.90
C ILE A 117 13.69 -8.08 12.67
N PHE A 118 14.90 -8.31 12.14
CA PHE A 118 15.84 -7.25 11.80
C PHE A 118 15.30 -6.30 10.73
N VAL A 119 14.73 -6.83 9.64
CA VAL A 119 14.14 -6.02 8.56
C VAL A 119 12.94 -5.23 9.08
N MET A 120 12.06 -5.85 9.88
CA MET A 120 10.94 -5.13 10.50
C MET A 120 11.40 -3.96 11.37
N TYR A 121 12.47 -4.13 12.14
CA TYR A 121 12.98 -3.09 13.03
C TYR A 121 13.75 -1.99 12.28
N LYS A 122 14.70 -2.35 11.40
CA LYS A 122 15.61 -1.41 10.74
C LYS A 122 15.05 -0.78 9.47
N VAL A 123 14.31 -1.54 8.67
CA VAL A 123 13.74 -1.08 7.39
C VAL A 123 12.29 -0.66 7.58
N GLY A 124 11.51 -1.49 8.28
CA GLY A 124 10.10 -1.22 8.57
C GLY A 124 9.87 -0.16 9.64
N MET A 125 10.90 0.21 10.40
CA MET A 125 10.83 1.20 11.50
C MET A 125 9.76 0.87 12.55
N PHE A 126 9.41 -0.41 12.70
CA PHE A 126 8.46 -0.85 13.72
C PHE A 126 9.10 -0.83 15.11
N THR A 127 8.29 -0.52 16.12
CA THR A 127 8.69 -0.63 17.52
C THR A 127 8.84 -2.10 17.94
N GLN A 128 9.63 -2.36 18.98
CA GLN A 128 9.79 -3.73 19.51
C GLN A 128 8.48 -4.34 20.00
N GLU A 129 7.51 -3.50 20.39
CA GLU A 129 6.17 -3.93 20.81
C GLU A 129 5.32 -4.37 19.62
N GLU A 130 5.25 -3.56 18.57
CA GLU A 130 4.54 -3.92 17.33
C GLU A 130 5.09 -5.20 16.70
N ILE A 131 6.42 -5.37 16.70
CA ILE A 131 7.06 -6.60 16.21
C ILE A 131 6.68 -7.79 17.08
N ALA A 132 6.66 -7.62 18.41
CA ALA A 132 6.29 -8.66 19.35
C ALA A 132 4.84 -9.11 19.17
N GLU A 133 3.92 -8.17 18.97
CA GLU A 133 2.52 -8.43 18.67
C GLU A 133 2.35 -9.15 17.33
N ASN A 134 3.00 -8.67 16.27
CA ASN A 134 2.95 -9.26 14.94
C ASN A 134 3.50 -10.70 14.93
N LYS A 135 4.61 -10.93 15.65
CA LYS A 135 5.24 -12.26 15.78
C LYS A 135 4.64 -13.14 16.87
N LYS A 136 3.70 -12.63 17.67
CA LYS A 136 3.11 -13.32 18.84
C LYS A 136 4.17 -13.84 19.82
N VAL A 137 5.20 -13.03 20.07
CA VAL A 137 6.29 -13.32 21.01
C VAL A 137 6.37 -12.22 22.06
N SER A 138 7.15 -12.42 23.12
CA SER A 138 7.37 -11.34 24.10
C SER A 138 8.30 -10.25 23.54
N ARG A 139 8.10 -9.00 23.97
CA ARG A 139 9.05 -7.89 23.68
C ARG A 139 10.49 -8.24 24.09
N ARG A 140 10.66 -8.97 25.19
CA ARG A 140 11.97 -9.42 25.67
C ARG A 140 12.64 -10.37 24.67
N THR A 141 11.86 -11.25 24.04
CA THR A 141 12.35 -12.15 22.99
C THR A 141 12.86 -11.36 21.79
N VAL A 142 12.09 -10.38 21.32
CA VAL A 142 12.49 -9.49 20.20
C VAL A 142 13.80 -8.76 20.53
N ARG A 143 13.92 -8.20 21.72
CA ARG A 143 15.15 -7.53 22.17
C ARG A 143 16.37 -8.47 22.16
N THR A 144 16.23 -9.69 22.68
CA THR A 144 17.31 -10.68 22.69
C THR A 144 17.71 -11.08 21.27
N VAL A 145 16.74 -11.25 20.38
CA VAL A 145 17.01 -11.54 18.96
C VAL A 145 17.77 -10.40 18.30
N LEU A 146 17.37 -9.15 18.51
CA LEU A 146 18.07 -7.99 17.95
C LEU A 146 19.52 -7.90 18.44
N ASN A 147 19.76 -8.06 19.75
CA ASN A 147 21.12 -8.07 20.30
C ASN A 147 21.97 -9.18 19.66
N ARG A 148 21.39 -10.37 19.46
CA ARG A 148 22.07 -11.49 18.80
C ARG A 148 22.39 -11.16 17.34
N VAL A 149 21.45 -10.58 16.60
CA VAL A 149 21.66 -10.14 15.23
C VAL A 149 22.79 -9.12 15.15
N ASP A 150 22.79 -8.11 16.02
CA ASP A 150 23.84 -7.08 16.04
C ASP A 150 25.24 -7.72 16.27
N THR A 151 25.34 -8.69 17.19
CA THR A 151 26.61 -9.40 17.42
C THR A 151 27.06 -10.24 16.21
N LYS A 152 26.12 -10.91 15.53
CA LYS A 152 26.42 -11.71 14.34
C LYS A 152 26.88 -10.84 13.17
N ILE A 153 26.18 -9.74 12.91
CA ILE A 153 26.54 -8.80 11.85
C ILE A 153 27.89 -8.15 12.14
N ALA A 154 28.12 -7.68 13.37
CA ALA A 154 29.40 -7.08 13.76
C ALA A 154 30.58 -8.05 13.55
N LYS A 155 30.39 -9.32 13.90
CA LYS A 155 31.36 -10.38 13.66
C LYS A 155 31.61 -10.58 12.16
N GLN A 156 30.55 -10.73 11.37
CA GLN A 156 30.66 -10.92 9.91
C GLN A 156 31.37 -9.74 9.23
N LEU A 157 31.07 -8.51 9.63
CA LEU A 157 31.73 -7.31 9.11
C LEU A 157 33.24 -7.30 9.39
N SER A 158 33.68 -7.87 10.52
CA SER A 158 35.09 -7.92 10.91
C SER A 158 35.88 -9.11 10.36
N GLU A 159 35.20 -10.19 9.96
CA GLU A 159 35.82 -11.45 9.52
C GLU A 159 35.69 -11.68 8.01
N SER A 160 34.66 -11.11 7.38
CA SER A 160 34.40 -11.34 5.96
C SER A 160 35.28 -10.49 5.07
N LEU A 161 35.94 -11.16 4.12
CA LEU A 161 36.76 -10.52 3.10
C LEU A 161 35.94 -9.49 2.30
N PHE A 162 34.68 -9.81 1.95
CA PHE A 162 33.80 -8.92 1.19
C PHE A 162 33.49 -7.61 1.92
N CYS A 163 33.50 -7.64 3.25
CA CYS A 163 33.21 -6.46 4.06
C CYS A 163 34.46 -5.62 4.36
N ILE A 164 35.64 -6.25 4.43
CA ILE A 164 36.92 -5.60 4.78
C ILE A 164 37.60 -4.96 3.56
N SER A 165 37.49 -5.58 2.38
CA SER A 165 38.24 -5.17 1.19
C SER A 165 37.47 -4.20 0.27
N GLY A 166 36.65 -3.32 0.85
CA GLY A 166 35.78 -2.38 0.11
C GLY A 166 36.33 -0.96 0.05
#